data_AF-A0AAP3VAQ2-F1
#
_entry.id   AF-A0AAP3VAQ2-F1
#
_cell.length_a   1.000
_cell.length_b   1.000
_cell.length_c   1.000
_cell.angle_alpha   90.00
_cell.angle_beta   90.00
_cell.angle_gamma   90.00
#
_symmetry.space_group_name_H-M   'P 1'
#
loop_
_entity.id
_entity.type
_entity.pdbx_description
1 polymer ?
#
loop_
_entity_poly.entity_id
_entity_poly.type
_entity_poly.pdbx_seq_one_letter_code
_entity_poly.pdbx_strand_id
1 'polypeptide(L)' 'MTTHRAFRWPSLLTESGRGIAFGGDYNPDQWPEETLDEDIRLMGEAGVNVVSLAIFSWDKI' A
#
# COMPACT_ATOMS: atom_id res chain seq x y z
N MET A 1 -8.88 10.03 33.26
CA MET A 1 -7.84 9.02 33.00
C MET A 1 -7.93 8.63 31.54
N THR A 2 -6.97 9.03 30.71
CA THR A 2 -6.90 8.64 29.30
C THR A 2 -6.23 7.28 29.20
N THR A 3 -6.98 6.26 28.76
CA THR A 3 -6.40 4.96 28.41
C THR A 3 -5.79 5.09 27.01
N HIS A 4 -4.47 4.97 26.92
CA HIS A 4 -3.81 4.87 25.62
C HIS A 4 -4.11 3.51 24.99
N ARG A 5 -4.44 3.50 23.70
CA ARG A 5 -4.53 2.25 22.92
C ARG A 5 -3.16 1.59 22.87
N ALA A 6 -3.14 0.26 22.98
CA ALA A 6 -1.92 -0.51 22.76
C ALA A 6 -1.39 -0.24 21.35
N PHE A 7 -0.09 0.02 21.25
CA PHE A 7 0.58 0.20 19.97
C PHE A 7 0.48 -1.09 19.13
N ARG A 8 0.05 -0.96 17.88
CA ARG A 8 0.02 -2.02 16.88
C ARG A 8 0.47 -1.44 15.55
N TRP A 9 1.57 -1.97 15.03
CA TRP A 9 2.09 -1.66 13.70
C TRP A 9 1.71 -2.77 12.72
N PRO A 10 1.38 -2.47 11.45
CA PRO A 10 1.18 -3.50 10.44
C PRO A 10 2.43 -4.36 10.25
N SER A 11 2.27 -5.69 10.27
CA SER A 11 3.35 -6.59 9.88
C SER A 11 3.58 -6.47 8.38
N LEU A 12 4.82 -6.20 7.97
CA LEU A 12 5.19 -6.17 6.55
C LEU A 12 5.35 -7.60 6.03
N LEU A 13 5.22 -7.79 4.71
CA LEU A 13 5.45 -9.07 4.03
C LEU A 13 6.95 -9.38 3.85
N THR A 14 7.72 -9.26 4.94
CA THR A 14 9.13 -9.65 5.03
C THR A 14 9.26 -10.87 5.94
N GLU A 15 10.38 -11.59 5.87
CA GLU A 15 10.62 -12.77 6.74
C GLU A 15 10.46 -12.45 8.23
N SER A 16 10.87 -11.24 8.64
CA SER A 16 10.79 -10.79 10.04
C SER A 16 9.46 -10.14 10.42
N GLY A 17 8.58 -9.88 9.46
CA GLY A 17 7.38 -9.06 9.63
C GLY A 17 7.66 -7.56 9.88
N ARG A 18 8.92 -7.12 9.78
CA ARG A 18 9.38 -5.77 10.14
C ARG A 18 10.00 -5.06 8.95
N GLY A 19 10.09 -3.74 9.06
CA GLY A 19 10.75 -2.86 8.09
C GLY A 19 10.13 -1.47 8.09
N ILE A 20 10.59 -0.63 7.17
CA ILE A 20 9.99 0.68 6.90
C ILE A 20 8.94 0.48 5.80
N ALA A 21 7.70 0.85 6.08
CA ALA A 21 6.65 0.94 5.06
C ALA A 21 6.98 2.10 4.11
N PHE A 22 7.11 1.81 2.81
CA PHE A 22 7.42 2.80 1.78
C PHE A 22 6.50 2.61 0.58
N GLY A 23 5.79 3.68 0.21
CA GLY A 23 4.84 3.72 -0.89
C GLY A 23 3.86 4.88 -0.73
N GLY A 24 2.64 4.71 -1.23
CA GLY A 24 1.61 5.76 -1.19
C GLY A 24 0.24 5.25 -1.62
N ASP A 25 -0.67 6.18 -1.88
CA ASP A 25 -1.99 5.87 -2.42
C ASP A 25 -1.86 5.41 -3.86
N TYR A 26 -2.44 4.26 -4.19
CA TYR A 26 -2.46 3.71 -5.54
C TYR A 26 -3.91 3.56 -5.99
N ASN A 27 -4.24 4.17 -7.12
CA ASN A 27 -5.62 4.26 -7.63
C ASN A 27 -5.69 3.60 -9.02
N PRO A 28 -5.53 2.27 -9.12
CA PRO A 28 -5.54 1.55 -10.39
C PRO A 28 -6.86 1.69 -11.15
N ASP A 29 -7.96 1.95 -10.44
CA ASP A 29 -9.30 2.18 -10.98
C ASP A 29 -9.45 3.48 -11.79
N GLN A 30 -8.44 4.36 -11.75
CA GLN A 30 -8.38 5.60 -12.53
C GLN A 30 -7.59 5.46 -13.83
N TRP A 31 -6.94 4.33 -14.05
CA TRP A 31 -6.06 4.07 -15.19
C TRP A 31 -6.49 2.80 -15.95
N PRO A 32 -6.14 2.66 -17.23
CA PRO A 32 -6.37 1.42 -17.98
C PRO A 32 -5.63 0.23 -17.37
N GLU A 33 -6.17 -0.98 -17.48
CA GLU A 33 -5.60 -2.19 -16.87
C GLU A 33 -4.18 -2.51 -17.40
N GLU A 34 -3.87 -2.10 -18.63
CA GLU A 34 -2.53 -2.26 -19.21
C GLU A 34 -1.42 -1.47 -18.49
N THR A 35 -1.76 -0.50 -17.62
CA THR A 35 -0.74 0.24 -16.86
C THR A 35 -0.21 -0.55 -15.65
N LEU A 36 -0.98 -1.53 -15.15
CA LEU A 36 -0.70 -2.21 -13.88
C LEU A 36 0.67 -2.89 -13.86
N ASP A 37 1.04 -3.57 -14.95
CA ASP A 37 2.30 -4.30 -15.04
C ASP A 37 3.51 -3.34 -14.97
N GLU A 38 3.39 -2.19 -15.62
CA GLU A 38 4.43 -1.16 -15.61
C GLU A 38 4.53 -0.46 -14.24
N ASP A 39 3.39 -0.19 -13.61
CA ASP A 39 3.33 0.36 -12.25
C ASP A 39 4.02 -0.59 -11.25
N ILE A 40 3.75 -1.89 -11.32
CA ILE A 40 4.40 -2.91 -10.47
C ILE A 40 5.91 -2.96 -10.75
N ARG A 41 6.33 -2.90 -12.02
CA ARG A 41 7.75 -2.88 -12.39
C ARG A 41 8.46 -1.67 -11.78
N LEU A 42 7.88 -0.47 -11.94
CA LEU A 42 8.44 0.77 -11.41
C LEU A 42 8.42 0.81 -9.88
N MET A 43 7.38 0.26 -9.23
CA MET A 43 7.34 0.08 -7.78
C MET A 43 8.49 -0.80 -7.29
N GLY A 44 8.80 -1.88 -8.01
CA GLY A 44 9.95 -2.74 -7.75
C GLY A 44 11.28 -1.99 -7.86
N GLU A 45 11.46 -1.18 -8.90
CA GLU A 45 12.67 -0.36 -9.10
C GLU A 45 12.83 0.73 -8.02
N ALA A 46 11.72 1.32 -7.57
CA ALA A 46 11.71 2.33 -6.51
C ALA A 46 11.84 1.75 -5.10
N GLY A 47 11.68 0.42 -4.93
CA GLY A 47 11.66 -0.24 -3.63
C GLY A 47 10.38 -0.03 -2.83
N VAL A 48 9.25 0.28 -3.49
CA VAL A 48 7.92 0.36 -2.87
C VAL A 48 7.53 -1.02 -2.34
N ASN A 49 7.02 -1.06 -1.09
CA ASN A 49 6.68 -2.31 -0.41
C ASN A 49 5.26 -2.34 0.18
N VAL A 50 4.51 -1.25 0.05
CA VAL A 50 3.10 -1.17 0.44
C VAL A 50 2.41 -0.08 -0.37
N VAL A 51 1.12 -0.26 -0.66
CA VAL A 51 0.27 0.79 -1.24
C VAL A 51 -1.08 0.81 -0.51
N SER A 52 -1.72 1.98 -0.46
CA SER A 52 -3.10 2.12 0.01
C SER A 52 -4.03 2.09 -1.19
N LEU A 53 -4.90 1.08 -1.26
CA LEU A 53 -5.86 0.88 -2.34
C LEU A 53 -7.26 1.34 -1.92
N ALA A 54 -8.08 1.69 -2.92
CA ALA A 54 -9.52 1.85 -2.78
C ALA A 54 -9.99 2.90 -1.75
N ILE A 55 -9.17 3.93 -1.48
CA ILE A 55 -9.54 5.01 -0.54
C ILE A 55 -10.79 5.76 -1.04
N PHE A 56 -10.91 5.94 -2.35
CA PHE A 56 -12.01 6.68 -2.98
C PHE A 56 -12.80 5.88 -4.02
N SER A 57 -12.62 4.56 -4.08
CA SER A 57 -13.18 3.72 -5.16
C SER A 57 -14.59 3.20 -4.87
N TRP A 58 -15.39 3.87 -4.03
CA TRP A 58 -16.73 3.39 -3.68
C TRP A 58 -17.63 3.29 -4.94
N ASP A 59 -17.57 4.24 -5.88
CA ASP A 59 -18.36 4.16 -7.11
C ASP A 59 -17.90 3.04 -8.09
N LYS A 60 -16.76 2.39 -7.81
CA LYS A 60 -16.17 1.32 -8.61
C LYS A 60 -16.37 -0.08 -8.03
N ILE A 61 -16.91 -0.18 -6.81
CA ILE A 61 -17.21 -1.43 -6.09
C ILE A 61 -18.72 -1.65 -6.08
#